data_AF-A0A5D0PHE3-F1
#
_entry.id   AF-A0A5D0PHE3-F1
#
_cell.length_a   1.000
_cell.length_b   1.000
_cell.length_c   1.000
_cell.angle_alpha   90.00
_cell.angle_beta   90.00
_cell.angle_gamma   90.00
#
_symmetry.space_group_name_H-M   'P 1'
#
loop_
_entity.id
_entity.type
_entity.pdbx_description
1 polymer ?
#
loop_
_entity_poly.entity_id
_entity_poly.type
_entity_poly.pdbx_seq_one_letter_code
_entity_poly.pdbx_strand_id
1 'polypeptide(L)'
;MTEHLDGNALAGPLGEIFAVDVTSATGRCASCGLAGPVASLRVYGPDPGLVARCPGCEEVVLRLVRGPGTAWLDLRGTVSLRVDLPD
;
A
#
# COMPACT_ATOMS: atom_id res chain seq x y z
N MET A 1 -6.25 -11.30 30.40
CA MET A 1 -5.59 -9.99 30.18
C MET A 1 -4.73 -10.19 28.95
N THR A 2 -5.13 -9.66 27.80
CA THR A 2 -4.28 -9.73 26.59
C THR A 2 -3.29 -8.59 26.70
N GLU A 3 -2.04 -8.93 27.04
CA GLU A 3 -0.96 -7.95 26.99
C GLU A 3 -0.68 -7.61 25.52
N HIS A 4 -0.46 -6.33 25.26
CA HIS A 4 -0.13 -5.84 23.92
C HIS A 4 1.34 -6.14 23.65
N LEU A 5 1.64 -6.60 22.43
CA LEU A 5 3.03 -6.78 21.99
C LEU A 5 3.66 -5.44 21.62
N ASP A 6 4.96 -5.34 21.81
CA ASP A 6 5.76 -4.23 21.27
C ASP A 6 5.65 -4.19 19.74
N GLY A 7 5.54 -2.98 19.17
CA GLY A 7 5.35 -2.81 17.72
C GLY A 7 6.50 -3.36 16.88
N ASN A 8 7.71 -3.48 17.43
CA ASN A 8 8.84 -4.09 16.72
C ASN A 8 8.64 -5.59 16.46
N ALA A 9 7.65 -6.23 17.11
CA ALA A 9 7.24 -7.59 16.76
C ALA A 9 6.80 -7.73 15.28
N LEU A 10 6.44 -6.63 14.63
CA LEU A 10 6.08 -6.59 13.21
C LEU A 10 7.29 -6.57 12.26
N ALA A 11 8.52 -6.36 12.75
CA ALA A 11 9.70 -6.17 11.91
C ALA A 11 9.98 -7.35 10.97
N GLY A 12 9.84 -8.58 11.47
CA GLY A 12 9.96 -9.80 10.65
C GLY A 12 8.83 -9.90 9.60
N PRO A 13 7.55 -10.01 10.03
CA PRO A 13 6.43 -10.17 9.10
C PRO A 13 6.29 -9.05 8.06
N LEU A 14 6.52 -7.78 8.44
CA LEU A 14 6.48 -6.68 7.46
C LEU A 14 7.69 -6.71 6.52
N GLY A 15 8.85 -7.16 7.00
CA GLY A 15 10.04 -7.36 6.17
C GLY A 15 9.77 -8.32 5.00
N GLU A 16 9.05 -9.41 5.26
CA GLU A 16 8.65 -10.39 4.23
C GLU A 16 7.70 -9.77 3.18
N ILE A 17 6.70 -9.02 3.64
CA ILE A 17 5.72 -8.35 2.76
C ILE A 17 6.39 -7.34 1.83
N PHE A 18 7.36 -6.57 2.33
CA PHE A 18 8.06 -5.58 1.50
C PHE A 18 9.16 -6.18 0.61
N ALA A 19 9.53 -7.45 0.81
CA ALA A 19 10.49 -8.16 -0.04
C ALA A 19 9.88 -8.67 -1.35
N VAL A 20 8.54 -8.72 -1.46
CA VAL A 20 7.83 -9.16 -2.66
C VAL A 20 7.31 -7.99 -3.50
N ASP A 21 6.92 -8.27 -4.75
CA ASP A 21 6.38 -7.26 -5.66
C ASP A 21 4.97 -6.82 -5.24
N VAL A 22 4.88 -5.71 -4.51
CA VAL A 22 3.64 -5.09 -4.03
C VAL A 22 2.72 -4.64 -5.18
N THR A 23 3.20 -4.49 -6.41
CA THR A 23 2.32 -4.12 -7.53
C THR A 23 1.33 -5.25 -7.88
N SER A 24 1.68 -6.50 -7.57
CA SER A 24 0.80 -7.67 -7.70
C SER A 24 -0.23 -7.78 -6.55
N ALA A 25 0.01 -7.11 -5.42
CA ALA A 25 -0.88 -7.17 -4.26
C ALA A 25 -2.30 -6.71 -4.62
N THR A 26 -3.31 -7.39 -4.07
CA THR A 26 -4.70 -6.97 -4.22
C THR A 26 -5.04 -5.91 -3.18
N GLY A 27 -5.27 -4.68 -3.62
CA GLY A 27 -5.76 -3.58 -2.80
C GLY A 27 -7.29 -3.49 -2.83
N ARG A 28 -7.88 -2.91 -1.77
CA ARG A 28 -9.30 -2.55 -1.73
C ARG A 28 -9.48 -1.05 -1.48
N CYS A 29 -10.16 -0.36 -2.39
CA CYS A 29 -10.42 1.08 -2.27
C CYS A 29 -11.32 1.38 -1.06
N ALA A 30 -10.92 2.35 -0.23
CA ALA A 30 -11.67 2.77 0.95
C ALA A 30 -12.95 3.55 0.63
N SER A 31 -13.05 4.15 -0.56
CA SER A 31 -14.22 4.93 -0.97
C SER A 31 -15.31 4.06 -1.61
N CYS A 32 -14.99 3.34 -2.69
CA CYS A 32 -15.98 2.56 -3.43
C CYS A 32 -15.91 1.03 -3.21
N GLY A 33 -14.93 0.54 -2.45
CA GLY A 33 -14.77 -0.88 -2.18
C GLY A 33 -14.22 -1.72 -3.33
N LEU A 34 -13.92 -1.12 -4.50
CA LEU A 34 -13.32 -1.84 -5.64
C LEU A 34 -12.02 -2.53 -5.19
N ALA A 35 -11.93 -3.83 -5.47
CA ALA A 35 -10.76 -4.64 -5.17
C ALA A 35 -10.07 -5.07 -6.47
N GLY A 36 -8.74 -5.00 -6.50
CA GLY A 36 -7.93 -5.39 -7.65
C GLY A 36 -6.44 -5.21 -7.40
N PRO A 37 -5.58 -5.67 -8.32
CA PRO A 37 -4.13 -5.51 -8.19
C PRO A 37 -3.74 -4.03 -8.09
N VAL A 38 -2.73 -3.69 -7.29
CA VAL A 38 -2.19 -2.32 -7.19
C VAL A 38 -1.74 -1.82 -8.59
N ALA A 39 -1.22 -2.71 -9.43
CA ALA A 39 -0.85 -2.42 -10.82
C ALA A 39 -2.01 -1.90 -11.69
N SER A 40 -3.27 -2.10 -11.29
CA SER A 40 -4.45 -1.61 -12.02
C SER A 40 -4.85 -0.17 -11.67
N LEU A 41 -4.20 0.45 -10.67
CA LEU A 41 -4.47 1.84 -10.30
C LEU A 41 -3.99 2.82 -11.37
N ARG A 42 -4.67 3.96 -11.49
CA ARG A 42 -4.26 5.06 -12.39
C ARG A 42 -3.19 5.90 -11.68
N VAL A 43 -1.94 5.86 -12.15
CA VAL A 43 -0.79 6.51 -11.50
C VAL A 43 -0.43 7.83 -12.19
N TYR A 44 -0.22 8.88 -11.40
CA TYR A 44 0.18 10.23 -11.81
C TYR A 44 1.49 10.62 -11.11
N GLY A 45 2.38 11.32 -11.81
CA GLY A 45 3.71 11.73 -11.31
C GLY A 45 4.58 12.24 -12.47
N PRO A 46 5.91 12.30 -12.33
CA PRO A 46 6.73 11.76 -11.23
C PRO A 46 6.98 12.71 -10.06
N ASP A 47 6.90 14.02 -10.28
CA ASP A 47 7.19 15.04 -9.26
C ASP A 47 5.91 15.72 -8.75
N PRO A 48 5.81 16.02 -7.44
CA PRO A 48 6.75 15.72 -6.35
C PRO A 48 6.66 14.28 -5.80
N GLY A 49 5.91 13.40 -6.46
CA GLY A 49 5.78 11.99 -6.11
C GLY A 49 4.75 11.28 -6.98
N LEU A 50 4.46 10.03 -6.64
CA LEU A 50 3.46 9.20 -7.31
C LEU A 50 2.13 9.24 -6.55
N VAL A 51 1.05 9.47 -7.28
CA VAL A 51 -0.33 9.41 -6.77
C VAL A 51 -1.09 8.36 -7.57
N ALA A 52 -1.59 7.32 -6.91
CA ALA A 52 -2.37 6.27 -7.52
C ALA A 52 -3.85 6.42 -7.18
N ARG A 53 -4.72 6.45 -8.19
CA ARG A 53 -6.17 6.63 -8.07
C ARG A 53 -6.93 5.36 -8.44
N CYS A 54 -8.06 5.16 -7.77
CA CYS A 54 -8.98 4.07 -8.07
C CYS A 54 -9.54 4.22 -9.49
N PRO A 55 -9.50 3.17 -10.35
CA PRO A 55 -10.08 3.27 -11.69
C PRO A 55 -11.62 3.33 -11.68
N GLY A 56 -12.27 2.97 -10.57
CA GLY A 56 -13.74 2.97 -10.44
C GLY A 56 -14.35 4.26 -9.89
N CYS A 57 -13.63 5.01 -9.04
CA CYS A 57 -14.17 6.24 -8.42
C CYS A 57 -13.19 7.42 -8.39
N GLU A 58 -11.99 7.25 -8.93
CA GLU A 58 -10.92 8.26 -8.99
C GLU A 58 -10.37 8.73 -7.64
N GLU A 59 -10.87 8.21 -6.51
CA GLU A 59 -10.32 8.48 -5.18
C GLU A 59 -8.83 8.14 -5.12
N VAL A 60 -8.06 8.92 -4.36
CA VAL A 60 -6.64 8.65 -4.14
C VAL A 60 -6.49 7.45 -3.22
N VAL A 61 -5.94 6.36 -3.75
CA VAL A 61 -5.78 5.08 -3.05
C VAL A 61 -4.42 4.99 -2.36
N LEU A 62 -3.37 5.47 -3.03
CA LEU A 62 -1.97 5.42 -2.57
C LEU A 62 -1.22 6.70 -2.97
N ARG A 63 -0.31 7.17 -2.12
CA ARG A 63 0.69 8.20 -2.47
C ARG A 63 2.08 7.72 -2.04
N LEU A 64 3.07 7.91 -2.91
CA LEU A 64 4.47 7.64 -2.62
C LEU A 64 5.31 8.88 -2.93
N VAL A 65 5.96 9.44 -1.92
CA VAL A 65 6.87 10.58 -2.07
C VAL A 65 8.23 10.16 -1.53
N ARG A 66 9.31 10.45 -2.27
CA ARG A 66 10.69 10.19 -1.83
C ARG A 66 11.39 11.49 -1.49
N GLY A 67 12.09 11.51 -0.36
CA GLY A 67 12.99 12.58 0.05
C GLY A 67 14.41 12.02 0.29
N PRO A 68 15.36 12.87 0.70
CA PRO A 68 16.71 12.41 1.05
C PRO A 68 16.64 11.40 2.20
N GLY A 69 17.04 10.14 1.93
CA GLY A 69 17.05 9.04 2.91
C GLY A 69 15.69 8.63 3.46
N THR A 70 14.59 9.13 2.90
CA THR A 70 13.24 8.95 3.45
C THR A 70 12.21 8.69 2.36
N ALA A 71 11.13 8.00 2.71
CA ALA A 71 9.96 7.82 1.86
C ALA A 71 8.69 7.96 2.70
N TRP A 72 7.68 8.63 2.13
CA TRP A 72 6.33 8.68 2.65
C TRP A 72 5.45 7.77 1.79
N LEU A 73 4.84 6.77 2.43
CA LEU A 73 3.84 5.91 1.84
C LEU A 73 2.49 6.18 2.55
N ASP A 74 1.56 6.83 1.85
CA ASP A 74 0.19 7.04 2.31
C ASP A 74 -0.72 5.98 1.70
N LEU A 75 -1.38 5.21 2.57
CA LEU A 75 -2.34 4.15 2.20
C LEU A 75 -3.74 4.43 2.75
N ARG A 76 -4.06 5.66 3.19
CA ARG A 76 -5.38 5.97 3.78
C ARG A 76 -6.57 5.69 2.85
N GLY A 77 -6.37 5.71 1.53
CA GLY A 77 -7.38 5.33 0.54
C GLY A 77 -7.48 3.83 0.27
N THR A 78 -6.71 3.02 1.00
CA THR A 78 -6.64 1.55 0.89
C THR A 78 -7.11 0.93 2.20
N VAL A 79 -8.15 0.09 2.15
CA VAL A 79 -8.65 -0.65 3.33
C VAL A 79 -7.66 -1.73 3.75
N SER A 80 -7.12 -2.45 2.77
CA SER A 80 -6.22 -3.58 2.98
C SER A 80 -5.40 -3.86 1.73
N LEU A 81 -4.23 -4.47 1.91
CA LEU A 81 -3.45 -5.12 0.87
C LEU A 81 -3.39 -6.61 1.17
N ARG A 82 -3.74 -7.44 0.19
CA ARG A 82 -3.48 -8.89 0.21
C ARG A 82 -2.27 -9.16 -0.67
N VAL A 83 -1.25 -9.75 -0.08
CA VAL A 83 0.04 -10.01 -0.71
C VAL A 83 0.21 -11.52 -0.81
N ASP A 84 0.64 -12.01 -1.96
CA ASP A 84 0.97 -13.42 -2.13
C ASP A 84 2.41 -13.62 -1.64
N LEU A 85 2.59 -14.44 -0.60
CA LEU A 85 3.89 -14.75 -0.02
C LEU A 85 4.42 -16.07 -0.62
N PRO A 86 5.74 -16.19 -0.83
CA PRO A 86 6.34 -17.48 -1.16
C PRO A 86 6.16 -18.47 0.01
N ASP A 87 6.02 -19.75 -0.31
CA ASP A 87 5.96 -20.85 0.67
C ASP A 87 7.28 -21.01 1.46
#